data_AF-A0A0B3W167-F1
#
_entry.id   AF-A0A0B3W167-F1
#
_cell.length_a   1.000
_cell.length_b   1.000
_cell.length_c   1.000
_cell.angle_alpha   90.00
_cell.angle_beta   90.00
_cell.angle_gamma   90.00
#
_symmetry.space_group_name_H-M   'P 1'
#
loop_
_entity.id
_entity.type
_entity.pdbx_description
1 polymer ?
#
loop_
_entity_poly.entity_id
_entity_poly.type
_entity_poly.pdbx_seq_one_letter_code
_entity_poly.pdbx_strand_id
1 'polypeptide(L)' 'ILVKSKINNEVIKFMSNITLITNKYFVIEGVEENYQIEEIKKICHNNIYIQGYFYSKPIPIEEIKEFTIRG' A
#
# COMPACT_ATOMS: atom_id res chain seq x y z
N ILE A 1 5.15 -17.71 8.88
CA ILE A 1 4.65 -16.31 8.91
C ILE A 1 5.81 -15.30 8.84
N LEU A 2 6.79 -15.37 9.77
CA LEU A 2 7.94 -14.44 9.81
C LEU A 2 8.80 -14.37 8.53
N VAL A 3 9.14 -15.52 7.92
CA VAL A 3 9.94 -15.55 6.68
C VAL A 3 9.20 -14.90 5.51
N LYS A 4 7.89 -15.15 5.39
CA LYS A 4 7.04 -14.55 4.35
C LYS A 4 6.97 -13.03 4.48
N SER A 5 6.86 -12.51 5.71
CA SER A 5 6.90 -11.07 5.99
C SER A 5 8.23 -10.43 5.55
N LYS A 6 9.37 -11.07 5.85
CA LYS A 6 10.70 -10.60 5.41
C LYS A 6 10.84 -10.54 3.89
N ILE A 7 10.40 -11.58 3.17
CA ILE A 7 10.44 -11.60 1.70
C ILE A 7 9.58 -10.47 1.13
N ASN A 8 8.37 -10.28 1.65
CA ASN A 8 7.49 -9.20 1.19
C ASN A 8 8.16 -7.83 1.36
N ASN A 9 8.81 -7.58 2.50
CA ASN A 9 9.50 -6.33 2.74
C ASN A 9 10.64 -6.08 1.74
N GLU A 10 11.46 -7.10 1.43
CA GLU A 10 12.53 -6.98 0.43
C GLU A 10 11.97 -6.75 -0.98
N VAL A 11 10.87 -7.42 -1.34
CA VAL A 11 10.21 -7.20 -2.63
C VAL A 11 9.63 -5.79 -2.74
N ILE A 12 8.94 -5.31 -1.70
CA ILE A 12 8.39 -3.95 -1.68
C ILE A 12 9.52 -2.92 -1.78
N LYS A 13 10.63 -3.12 -1.04
CA LYS A 13 11.81 -2.25 -1.11
C LYS A 13 12.44 -2.24 -2.50
N PHE A 14 12.61 -3.40 -3.12
CA PHE A 14 13.12 -3.52 -4.48
C PHE A 14 12.22 -2.77 -5.48
N MET A 15 10.92 -3.03 -5.46
CA MET A 15 9.97 -2.37 -6.36
C MET A 15 9.92 -0.86 -6.14
N SER A 16 9.97 -0.41 -4.88
CA SER A 16 10.05 1.00 -4.51
C SER A 16 11.23 1.69 -5.20
N ASN A 17 12.43 1.09 -5.16
CA ASN A 17 13.60 1.63 -5.84
C ASN A 17 13.41 1.72 -7.37
N ILE A 18 12.84 0.68 -8.00
CA ILE A 18 12.55 0.69 -9.45
C ILE A 18 11.57 1.80 -9.81
N THR A 19 10.53 2.01 -9.00
CA THR A 19 9.51 3.03 -9.26
C THR A 19 10.07 4.45 -9.14
N LEU A 20 11.01 4.69 -8.22
CA LEU A 20 11.73 5.97 -8.14
C LEU A 20 12.57 6.23 -9.38
N ILE A 21 13.38 5.25 -9.81
CA ILE A 21 14.24 5.37 -11.01
C ILE A 21 13.41 5.66 -12.25
N THR A 22 12.24 5.03 -12.35
CA THR A 22 11.35 5.16 -13.51
C THR A 22 10.35 6.31 -13.40
N ASN A 23 10.40 7.09 -12.31
CA ASN A 23 9.44 8.14 -11.99
C ASN A 23 7.97 7.68 -12.10
N LYS A 24 7.68 6.51 -11.51
CA LYS A 24 6.34 5.91 -11.48
C LYS A 24 5.78 5.92 -10.06
N TYR A 25 4.46 5.98 -9.97
CA TYR A 25 3.75 5.70 -8.74
C TYR A 25 3.76 4.20 -8.45
N PHE A 26 3.86 3.86 -7.18
CA PHE A 26 3.81 2.48 -6.69
C PHE A 26 2.58 2.30 -5.81
N VAL A 27 1.62 1.48 -6.26
CA VAL A 27 0.42 1.15 -5.48
C VAL A 27 0.62 -0.23 -4.85
N ILE A 28 0.50 -0.31 -3.53
CA ILE A 28 0.51 -1.58 -2.78
C ILE A 28 -0.93 -1.95 -2.46
N GLU A 29 -1.41 -3.02 -3.08
CA GLU A 29 -2.79 -3.51 -2.96
C GLU A 29 -2.92 -4.65 -1.93
N GLY A 30 -4.15 -4.88 -1.46
CA GLY A 30 -4.46 -5.98 -0.54
C GLY A 30 -3.96 -5.76 0.89
N VAL A 31 -3.88 -4.51 1.35
CA VAL A 31 -3.56 -4.19 2.75
C VAL A 31 -4.82 -4.30 3.62
N GLU A 32 -4.73 -5.13 4.66
CA GLU A 32 -5.87 -5.48 5.52
C GLU A 32 -5.60 -5.16 7.00
N GLU A 33 -4.33 -5.11 7.41
CA GLU A 33 -3.92 -5.08 8.81
C GLU A 33 -2.94 -3.95 9.14
N ASN A 34 -3.01 -3.42 10.37
CA ASN A 34 -2.16 -2.31 10.84
C ASN A 34 -0.66 -2.57 10.69
N TYR A 35 -0.19 -3.78 11.01
CA TYR A 35 1.24 -4.10 10.94
C TYR A 35 1.80 -3.97 9.51
N GLN A 36 0.97 -4.20 8.48
CA GLN A 36 1.39 -4.04 7.09
C GLN A 36 1.64 -2.56 6.77
N ILE A 37 0.76 -1.67 7.26
CA ILE A 37 0.93 -0.22 7.16
C ILE A 37 2.21 0.23 7.86
N GLU A 38 2.48 -0.28 9.07
CA GLU A 38 3.70 0.03 9.80
C GLU A 38 4.97 -0.38 9.05
N GLU A 39 4.98 -1.56 8.41
CA GLU A 39 6.10 -2.01 7.59
C GLU A 39 6.27 -1.18 6.32
N ILE A 40 5.18 -0.88 5.60
CA ILE A 40 5.21 -0.06 4.38
C ILE A 40 5.71 1.35 4.67
N LYS A 41 5.25 1.96 5.78
CA LYS A 41 5.67 3.31 6.20
C LYS A 41 7.18 3.42 6.47
N LYS A 42 7.87 2.32 6.83
CA LYS A 42 9.34 2.34 7.03
C LYS A 42 10.12 2.56 5.73
N ILE A 43 9.48 2.35 4.57
CA ILE A 43 10.12 2.45 3.25
C ILE A 43 10.03 3.88 2.68
N CYS A 44 9.26 4.79 3.33
CA CYS A 44 9.17 6.25 3.15
C CYS A 44 9.62 6.84 1.78
N HIS A 45 8.77 6.75 0.76
CA HIS A 45 8.87 7.57 -0.45
C HIS A 45 7.51 8.19 -0.82
N ASN A 46 7.52 9.42 -1.34
CA ASN A 46 6.31 10.18 -1.67
C ASN A 46 5.52 9.61 -2.87
N ASN A 47 6.07 8.62 -3.59
CA ASN A 47 5.43 8.01 -4.75
C ASN A 47 4.67 6.70 -4.41
N ILE A 48 4.53 6.35 -3.13
CA ILE A 48 3.84 5.13 -2.68
C ILE A 48 2.40 5.46 -2.28
N TYR A 49 1.46 4.70 -2.81
CA TYR A 49 0.05 4.69 -2.43
C TYR A 49 -0.35 3.30 -1.93
N ILE A 50 -1.40 3.24 -1.12
CA ILE A 50 -1.85 2.00 -0.49
C ILE A 50 -3.34 1.81 -0.76
N GLN A 51 -3.73 0.59 -1.12
CA GLN A 51 -5.12 0.17 -1.25
C GLN A 51 -5.33 -1.15 -0.50
N GLY A 52 -6.49 -1.29 0.13
CA GLY A 52 -6.97 -2.56 0.63
C GLY A 52 -8.09 -2.38 1.64
N TYR A 53 -8.61 -3.49 2.15
CA TYR A 53 -9.76 -3.50 3.07
C TYR A 53 -9.48 -2.76 4.37
N PHE A 54 -8.21 -2.54 4.70
CA PHE A 54 -7.80 -1.64 5.78
C PHE A 54 -8.41 -0.24 5.63
N TYR A 55 -8.40 0.30 4.41
CA TYR A 55 -8.97 1.62 4.12
C TYR A 55 -10.40 1.55 3.60
N SER A 56 -10.68 0.62 2.69
CA SER A 56 -12.04 0.41 2.18
C SER A 56 -12.22 -0.92 1.47
N LYS A 57 -13.41 -1.48 1.60
CA LYS A 57 -13.90 -2.54 0.70
C LYS A 57 -14.26 -1.94 -0.67
N PRO A 58 -14.41 -2.76 -1.72
CA PRO A 58 -14.96 -2.29 -2.99
C PRO A 58 -16.30 -1.58 -2.75
N ILE A 59 -16.44 -0.41 -3.35
CA ILE A 59 -17.59 0.48 -3.14
C ILE A 59 -18.37 0.56 -4.44
N PRO A 60 -19.72 0.57 -4.40
CA PRO A 60 -20.55 0.89 -5.56
C PRO A 60 -20.20 2.27 -6.14
N ILE A 61 -20.36 2.43 -7.46
CA ILE A 61 -20.01 3.67 -8.16
C ILE A 61 -20.86 4.86 -7.69
N GLU A 62 -22.08 4.59 -7.23
CA GLU A 62 -23.03 5.57 -6.72
C GLU A 62 -22.56 6.20 -5.39
N GLU A 63 -21.85 5.43 -4.56
CA GLU A 63 -21.38 5.83 -3.24
C GLU A 63 -20.02 6.54 -3.27
N ILE A 64 -19.28 6.47 -4.39
CA ILE A 64 -17.92 7.04 -4.52
C ILE A 64 -17.89 8.56 -4.24
N LYS A 65 -18.94 9.30 -4.62
CA LYS A 65 -18.97 10.77 -4.44
C LYS A 65 -19.00 11.19 -2.98
N GLU A 66 -19.52 10.32 -2.11
CA GLU A 66 -19.65 10.57 -0.68
C GLU A 66 -18.56 9.81 0.11
N PHE A 67 -17.73 9.03 -0.58
CA PHE A 67 -16.69 8.25 0.06
C PHE A 67 -15.57 9.14 0.57
N THR A 68 -15.32 9.04 1.88
CA THR A 68 -14.15 9.62 2.54
C THR A 68 -13.46 8.52 3.33
N ILE A 69 -12.14 8.45 3.22
CA ILE A 69 -11.35 7.59 4.10
C ILE A 69 -11.39 8.22 5.50
N ARG A 70 -11.88 7.48 6.49
CA ARG A 70 -11.74 7.89 7.90
C ARG A 70 -10.31 7.54 8.33
N GLY A 71 -9.50 8.58 8.52
CA GLY A 71 -8.12 8.46 8.99
C GLY A 71 -8.02 8.04 10.45
#